data_AF-A0A8T4RRV1-F1
#
_entry.id   AF-A0A8T4RRV1-F1
#
_cell.length_a   1.000
_cell.length_b   1.000
_cell.length_c   1.000
_cell.angle_alpha   90.00
_cell.angle_beta   90.00
_cell.angle_gamma   90.00
#
_symmetry.space_group_name_H-M   'P 1'
#
loop_
_entity.id
_entity.type
_entity.pdbx_description
1 polymer ?
#
loop_
_entity_poly.entity_id
_entity_poly.type
_entity_poly.pdbx_seq_one_letter_code
_entity_poly.pdbx_strand_id
1 'polypeptide(L)'
;MNDFLPTNLNEGNEYYAGFSQFDVVFVTGDPYYDHPLSGVAILSRLLDAKGYKVGIITQPQSDEEFQACGRPKYFFCITSGLLDSMLANYTPMLHQRENVLVPERALMVYTQNVKKLFKGSITVLGGVEATIRRFTHFDYKENILRRGILNDTKADLLLFANAERSILTLLERMALFSEIKNFEAVKEQLDLATIDGAAFRVKKEHVSKNIRKMPSYEECVQDPLKFNLLTRIHYLLPDDAFIEPCGFGFIQHNRPAHTMQEEEMDLIYELPYTRRLHPNSKNLDFNERMVDKLETSVILGRGCWGSCTFCVIPLVQGKEVARRSQKSILKEIEVLYKSGMRKINDLTLPTINMYGSYCSLYDEAQQIHSPVIEKEITVYNKKKYCNQQCAGCPKRVLKDNLYPLLEEVEKLQQKYDGTTLELRSAIRHDIILDQKKLFRKIMQFVTRLKIAPEHISDTVLKNMNKSAKKAFDDFLKEYELVNKEQGTHKNLVPYFVAAHPGTTMRDMEILKKYCDEKDIFVNLTQVFTPTPGTASTAMYYTGENPLTREKVYVPRTFREKKDQKNILLAHEAEDLADDAG
;
A
#
# COMPACT_ATOMS: atom_id res chain seq x y z
N MET A 1 4.47 18.86 -27.59
CA MET A 1 4.77 17.47 -27.23
C MET A 1 3.90 17.12 -26.04
N ASN A 2 3.27 15.95 -26.06
CA ASN A 2 2.45 15.49 -24.95
C ASN A 2 3.40 15.08 -23.81
N ASP A 3 3.32 15.72 -22.64
CA ASP A 3 4.20 15.41 -21.51
C ASP A 3 3.85 14.05 -20.85
N PHE A 4 2.69 13.49 -21.18
CA PHE A 4 2.21 12.21 -20.67
C PHE A 4 2.81 11.02 -21.41
N LEU A 5 2.95 9.89 -20.69
CA LEU A 5 3.24 8.62 -21.36
C LEU A 5 2.01 8.14 -22.16
N PRO A 6 2.23 7.45 -23.30
CA PRO A 6 1.15 7.06 -24.19
C PRO A 6 0.09 6.13 -23.56
N THR A 7 -1.16 6.39 -23.89
CA THR A 7 -2.32 5.55 -23.55
C THR A 7 -2.86 4.73 -24.73
N ASN A 8 -2.34 4.97 -25.93
CA ASN A 8 -2.71 4.26 -27.15
C ASN A 8 -1.59 4.33 -28.21
N LEU A 9 -1.73 3.58 -29.30
CA LEU A 9 -0.74 3.53 -30.39
C LEU A 9 -0.49 4.88 -31.07
N ASN A 10 -1.49 5.76 -31.17
CA ASN A 10 -1.33 7.08 -31.79
C ASN A 10 -0.44 7.98 -30.93
N GLU A 11 -0.72 8.07 -29.64
CA GLU A 11 0.15 8.77 -28.68
C GLU A 11 1.55 8.15 -28.64
N GLY A 12 1.66 6.82 -28.82
CA GLY A 12 2.94 6.13 -28.95
C GLY A 12 3.78 6.61 -30.13
N ASN A 13 3.14 6.79 -31.30
CA ASN A 13 3.79 7.34 -32.49
C ASN A 13 4.22 8.80 -32.33
N GLU A 14 3.48 9.59 -31.55
CA GLU A 14 3.82 10.99 -31.28
C GLU A 14 4.94 11.13 -30.25
N TYR A 15 4.96 10.27 -29.22
CA TYR A 15 5.91 10.36 -28.11
C TYR A 15 7.26 9.72 -28.43
N TYR A 16 7.28 8.55 -29.10
CA TYR A 16 8.52 7.82 -29.36
C TYR A 16 8.96 7.94 -30.82
N ALA A 17 10.21 8.36 -31.04
CA ALA A 17 10.83 8.31 -32.36
C ALA A 17 10.98 6.86 -32.85
N GLY A 18 10.59 6.58 -34.10
CA GLY A 18 10.64 5.23 -34.67
C GLY A 18 9.79 4.21 -33.88
N PHE A 19 8.62 4.65 -33.41
CA PHE A 19 7.68 3.77 -32.73
C PHE A 19 7.11 2.71 -33.69
N SER A 20 6.94 1.50 -33.16
CA SER A 20 6.32 0.38 -33.89
C SER A 20 5.48 -0.48 -32.96
N GLN A 21 5.95 -0.65 -31.72
CA GLN A 21 5.24 -1.31 -30.63
C GLN A 21 5.79 -0.84 -29.29
N PHE A 22 5.00 -1.00 -28.23
CA PHE A 22 5.47 -0.84 -26.86
C PHE A 22 6.27 -2.06 -26.42
N ASP A 23 7.23 -1.86 -25.52
CA ASP A 23 7.97 -2.93 -24.85
C ASP A 23 7.12 -3.55 -23.72
N VAL A 24 6.45 -2.70 -22.95
CA VAL A 24 5.57 -3.07 -21.83
C VAL A 24 4.28 -2.26 -21.91
N VAL A 25 3.14 -2.91 -21.69
CA VAL A 25 1.83 -2.23 -21.57
C VAL A 25 1.25 -2.47 -20.19
N PHE A 26 0.96 -1.40 -19.46
CA PHE A 26 0.23 -1.45 -18.19
C PHE A 26 -1.27 -1.48 -18.45
N VAL A 27 -2.00 -2.30 -17.70
CA VAL A 27 -3.46 -2.36 -17.66
C VAL A 27 -3.88 -2.13 -16.21
N THR A 28 -4.57 -1.02 -15.94
CA THR A 28 -4.88 -0.58 -14.58
C THR A 28 -6.37 -0.30 -14.36
N GLY A 29 -6.83 -0.52 -13.13
CA GLY A 29 -8.17 -0.16 -12.68
C GLY A 29 -8.34 1.30 -12.26
N ASP A 30 -7.25 2.06 -12.18
CA ASP A 30 -7.27 3.49 -11.89
C ASP A 30 -7.29 4.33 -13.18
N PRO A 31 -7.79 5.58 -13.13
CA PRO A 31 -7.50 6.55 -14.17
C PRO A 31 -5.99 6.84 -14.22
N TYR A 32 -5.47 7.28 -15.38
CA TYR A 32 -4.04 7.59 -15.50
C TYR A 32 -3.75 8.94 -14.85
N TYR A 33 -3.47 8.91 -13.55
CA TYR A 33 -2.93 10.03 -12.80
C TYR A 33 -1.41 9.94 -12.78
N ASP A 34 -0.75 10.80 -13.57
CA ASP A 34 0.70 10.81 -13.71
C ASP A 34 1.36 11.59 -12.56
N HIS A 35 1.31 10.97 -11.38
CA HIS A 35 1.73 11.55 -10.12
C HIS A 35 2.56 10.53 -9.31
N PRO A 36 3.53 10.97 -8.49
CA PRO A 36 4.35 10.10 -7.64
C PRO A 36 3.59 9.34 -6.53
N LEU A 37 2.26 9.42 -6.49
CA LEU A 37 1.40 8.61 -5.62
C LEU A 37 0.86 7.37 -6.35
N SER A 38 0.89 7.36 -7.69
CA SER A 38 0.41 6.27 -8.53
C SER A 38 1.53 5.26 -8.78
N GLY A 39 1.33 4.02 -8.32
CA GLY A 39 2.30 2.94 -8.56
C GLY A 39 2.50 2.66 -10.05
N VAL A 40 1.46 2.81 -10.87
CA VAL A 40 1.57 2.68 -12.33
C VAL A 40 2.43 3.80 -12.90
N ALA A 41 2.21 5.06 -12.49
CA ALA A 41 3.02 6.19 -12.96
C ALA A 41 4.49 6.06 -12.55
N ILE A 42 4.76 5.62 -11.31
CA ILE A 42 6.12 5.35 -10.82
C ILE A 42 6.83 4.32 -11.71
N LEU A 43 6.20 3.17 -11.93
CA LEU A 43 6.82 2.10 -12.71
C LEU A 43 6.93 2.46 -14.19
N SER A 44 5.89 3.06 -14.78
CA SER A 44 5.91 3.43 -16.20
C SER A 44 6.95 4.52 -16.49
N ARG A 45 7.07 5.55 -15.64
CA ARG A 45 8.10 6.59 -15.76
C ARG A 45 9.51 6.03 -15.53
N LEU A 46 9.67 5.10 -14.60
CA LEU A 46 10.95 4.44 -14.38
C LEU A 46 11.37 3.64 -15.61
N LEU A 47 10.45 2.88 -16.20
CA LEU A 47 10.73 2.11 -17.42
C LEU A 47 11.04 3.03 -18.62
N ASP A 48 10.28 4.10 -18.81
CA ASP A 48 10.54 5.12 -19.84
C ASP A 48 11.93 5.76 -19.66
N ALA A 49 12.29 6.14 -18.43
CA ALA A 49 13.61 6.69 -18.11
C ALA A 49 14.76 5.67 -18.34
N LYS A 50 14.46 4.37 -18.34
CA LYS A 50 15.39 3.29 -18.71
C LYS A 50 15.38 2.95 -20.20
N GLY A 51 14.64 3.71 -21.01
CA GLY A 51 14.61 3.58 -22.46
C GLY A 51 13.62 2.54 -23.00
N TYR A 52 12.73 2.00 -22.15
CA TYR A 52 11.66 1.12 -22.62
C TYR A 52 10.47 1.92 -23.14
N LYS A 53 9.87 1.48 -24.24
CA LYS A 53 8.63 2.06 -24.77
C LYS A 53 7.45 1.56 -23.94
N VAL A 54 6.78 2.44 -23.21
CA VAL A 54 5.67 2.09 -22.31
C VAL A 54 4.33 2.60 -22.82
N GLY A 55 3.31 1.76 -22.76
CA GLY A 55 1.91 2.13 -22.98
C GLY A 55 1.04 1.88 -21.74
N ILE A 56 -0.03 2.64 -21.55
CA ILE A 56 -0.90 2.57 -20.36
C ILE A 56 -2.38 2.51 -20.77
N ILE A 57 -3.03 1.37 -20.52
CA ILE A 57 -4.46 1.17 -20.68
C ILE A 57 -5.14 1.36 -19.32
N THR A 58 -6.08 2.29 -19.23
CA THR A 58 -6.77 2.63 -17.98
C THR A 58 -8.25 2.34 -18.04
N GLN A 59 -8.76 1.63 -17.03
CA GLN A 59 -10.18 1.31 -16.85
C GLN A 59 -10.85 0.74 -18.12
N PRO A 60 -10.24 -0.26 -18.79
CA PRO A 60 -10.82 -0.84 -20.00
C PRO A 60 -12.09 -1.65 -19.68
N GLN A 61 -13.10 -1.50 -20.54
CA GLN A 61 -14.43 -2.10 -20.43
C GLN A 61 -14.89 -2.79 -21.73
N SER A 62 -14.21 -2.55 -22.86
CA SER A 62 -14.47 -3.22 -24.14
C SER A 62 -13.19 -3.82 -24.74
N ASP A 63 -13.35 -4.75 -25.69
CA ASP A 63 -12.23 -5.38 -26.39
C ASP A 63 -11.35 -4.32 -27.10
N GLU A 64 -11.96 -3.28 -27.69
CA GLU A 64 -11.25 -2.18 -28.37
C GLU A 64 -10.37 -1.38 -27.40
N GLU A 65 -10.87 -1.10 -26.19
CA GLU A 65 -10.09 -0.39 -25.17
C GLU A 65 -8.89 -1.22 -24.68
N PHE A 66 -9.05 -2.53 -24.53
CA PHE A 66 -7.93 -3.44 -24.26
C PHE A 66 -6.92 -3.49 -25.42
N GLN A 67 -7.34 -3.15 -26.63
CA GLN A 67 -6.50 -3.12 -27.82
C GLN A 67 -5.83 -1.77 -28.09
N ALA A 68 -6.14 -0.72 -27.32
CA ALA A 68 -5.67 0.64 -27.55
C ALA A 68 -4.14 0.78 -27.70
N CYS A 69 -3.37 0.02 -26.92
CA CYS A 69 -1.90 -0.01 -26.99
C CYS A 69 -1.34 -1.16 -27.86
N GLY A 70 -2.18 -2.04 -28.40
CA GLY A 70 -1.72 -3.22 -29.15
C GLY A 70 -0.94 -4.23 -28.29
N ARG A 71 -0.19 -5.12 -28.96
CA ARG A 71 0.61 -6.17 -28.31
C ARG A 71 1.99 -5.62 -27.88
N PRO A 72 2.39 -5.78 -26.61
CA PRO A 72 3.74 -5.43 -26.17
C PRO A 72 4.79 -6.45 -26.64
N LYS A 73 6.03 -6.00 -26.75
CA LYS A 73 7.21 -6.85 -27.03
C LYS A 73 7.44 -7.90 -25.95
N TYR A 74 7.41 -7.47 -24.68
CA TYR A 74 7.79 -8.33 -23.55
C TYR A 74 6.55 -8.85 -22.81
N PHE A 75 5.75 -7.97 -22.19
CA PHE A 75 4.59 -8.40 -21.39
C PHE A 75 3.58 -7.28 -21.14
N PHE A 76 2.36 -7.71 -20.76
CA PHE A 76 1.38 -6.85 -20.12
C PHE A 76 1.57 -6.87 -18.59
N CYS A 77 1.63 -5.69 -17.97
CA CYS A 77 1.58 -5.49 -16.52
C CYS A 77 0.13 -5.23 -16.09
N ILE A 78 -0.44 -6.07 -15.24
CA ILE A 78 -1.87 -5.99 -14.88
C ILE A 78 -2.02 -5.68 -13.39
N THR A 79 -2.79 -4.64 -13.07
CA THR A 79 -3.07 -4.22 -11.70
C THR A 79 -4.52 -3.76 -11.53
N SER A 80 -5.05 -3.89 -10.30
CA SER A 80 -6.34 -3.32 -9.92
C SER A 80 -6.28 -1.81 -9.67
N GLY A 81 -5.06 -1.25 -9.55
CA GLY A 81 -4.82 0.13 -9.15
C GLY A 81 -4.27 0.26 -7.72
N LEU A 82 -4.50 1.42 -7.11
CA LEU A 82 -4.05 1.78 -5.76
C LEU A 82 -4.76 1.00 -4.65
N LEU A 83 -5.93 0.43 -4.94
CA LEU A 83 -6.72 -0.36 -3.99
C LEU A 83 -6.96 -1.78 -4.50
N ASP A 84 -7.27 -2.69 -3.58
CA ASP A 84 -7.90 -3.96 -3.92
C ASP A 84 -9.27 -3.71 -4.57
N SER A 85 -9.58 -4.40 -5.66
CA SER A 85 -10.81 -4.15 -6.41
C SER A 85 -12.09 -4.44 -5.61
N MET A 86 -12.08 -5.40 -4.68
CA MET A 86 -13.23 -5.63 -3.81
C MET A 86 -13.39 -4.48 -2.82
N LEU A 87 -12.29 -4.00 -2.24
CA LEU A 87 -12.31 -2.81 -1.41
C LEU A 87 -12.73 -1.57 -2.19
N ALA A 88 -12.41 -1.43 -3.48
CA ALA A 88 -12.85 -0.32 -4.32
C ALA A 88 -14.38 -0.36 -4.56
N ASN A 89 -14.90 -1.54 -4.88
CA ASN A 89 -16.31 -1.75 -5.22
C ASN A 89 -17.25 -1.78 -4.01
N TYR A 90 -16.78 -2.15 -2.82
CA TYR A 90 -17.63 -2.38 -1.66
C TYR A 90 -17.23 -1.60 -0.41
N THR A 91 -18.25 -1.17 0.33
CA THR A 91 -18.09 -0.71 1.71
C THR A 91 -17.78 -1.88 2.65
N PRO A 92 -17.29 -1.64 3.88
CA PRO A 92 -17.10 -2.70 4.89
C PRO A 92 -18.36 -3.54 5.19
N MET A 93 -19.54 -2.98 4.92
CA MET A 93 -20.84 -3.61 5.12
C MET A 93 -21.37 -4.28 3.85
N LEU A 94 -20.54 -4.43 2.80
CA LEU A 94 -20.87 -5.04 1.51
C LEU A 94 -21.94 -4.31 0.69
N HIS A 95 -22.20 -3.03 0.97
CA HIS A 95 -22.91 -2.16 0.03
C HIS A 95 -21.98 -1.78 -1.13
N GLN A 96 -22.46 -1.93 -2.36
CA GLN A 96 -21.73 -1.55 -3.56
C GLN A 96 -21.59 -0.02 -3.63
N ARG A 97 -20.43 0.46 -4.07
CA ARG A 97 -20.18 1.87 -4.32
C ARG A 97 -20.56 2.24 -5.74
N GLU A 98 -21.07 3.45 -5.90
CA GLU A 98 -21.43 4.02 -7.19
C GLU A 98 -20.19 4.59 -7.91
N ASN A 99 -20.26 4.72 -9.23
CA ASN A 99 -19.22 5.33 -10.08
C ASN A 99 -17.84 4.65 -10.02
N VAL A 100 -17.78 3.38 -9.61
CA VAL A 100 -16.56 2.57 -9.63
C VAL A 100 -16.44 1.85 -10.97
N LEU A 101 -15.38 2.16 -11.74
CA LEU A 101 -15.14 1.54 -13.06
C LEU A 101 -14.25 0.29 -12.99
N VAL A 102 -13.44 0.14 -11.94
CA VAL A 102 -12.63 -1.07 -11.74
C VAL A 102 -13.56 -2.26 -11.45
N PRO A 103 -13.52 -3.35 -12.23
CA PRO A 103 -14.40 -4.49 -12.00
C PRO A 103 -13.98 -5.26 -10.74
N GLU A 104 -14.93 -5.98 -10.14
CA GLU A 104 -14.62 -6.91 -9.06
C GLU A 104 -13.60 -7.95 -9.49
N ARG A 105 -12.62 -8.23 -8.62
CA ARG A 105 -11.51 -9.15 -8.91
C ARG A 105 -10.82 -8.76 -10.22
N ALA A 106 -10.46 -7.49 -10.32
CA ALA A 106 -9.98 -6.86 -11.55
C ALA A 106 -8.83 -7.64 -12.20
N LEU A 107 -7.93 -8.21 -11.40
CA LEU A 107 -6.83 -9.02 -11.94
C LEU A 107 -7.33 -10.22 -12.75
N MET A 108 -8.41 -10.87 -12.34
CA MET A 108 -9.01 -11.99 -13.09
C MET A 108 -9.62 -11.49 -14.39
N VAL A 109 -10.45 -10.45 -14.32
CA VAL A 109 -11.15 -9.87 -15.48
C VAL A 109 -10.15 -9.36 -16.52
N TYR A 110 -9.17 -8.56 -16.10
CA TYR A 110 -8.20 -7.96 -17.01
C TYR A 110 -7.24 -9.00 -17.59
N THR A 111 -6.77 -9.97 -16.79
CA THR A 111 -5.90 -11.05 -17.31
C THR A 111 -6.65 -11.91 -18.32
N GLN A 112 -7.92 -12.24 -18.06
CA GLN A 112 -8.73 -13.02 -19.00
C GLN A 112 -8.92 -12.31 -20.33
N ASN A 113 -9.24 -11.01 -20.31
CA ASN A 113 -9.41 -10.22 -21.53
C ASN A 113 -8.09 -10.10 -22.31
N VAL A 114 -6.99 -9.80 -21.63
CA VAL A 114 -5.66 -9.75 -22.26
C VAL A 114 -5.30 -11.10 -22.91
N LYS A 115 -5.48 -12.22 -22.21
CA LYS A 115 -5.16 -13.56 -22.78
C LYS A 115 -6.10 -13.98 -23.90
N LYS A 116 -7.36 -13.53 -23.88
CA LYS A 116 -8.34 -13.72 -24.97
C LYS A 116 -7.90 -12.99 -26.23
N LEU A 117 -7.57 -11.71 -26.11
CA LEU A 117 -7.27 -10.81 -27.24
C LEU A 117 -5.85 -10.98 -27.77
N PHE A 118 -4.89 -11.26 -26.89
CA PHE A 118 -3.47 -11.36 -27.22
C PHE A 118 -2.92 -12.74 -26.85
N LYS A 119 -3.33 -13.77 -27.61
CA LYS A 119 -2.90 -15.15 -27.38
C LYS A 119 -1.38 -15.26 -27.30
N GLY A 120 -0.89 -15.96 -26.28
CA GLY A 120 0.54 -16.18 -26.05
C GLY A 120 1.30 -14.98 -25.49
N SER A 121 0.67 -13.82 -25.25
CA SER A 121 1.31 -12.72 -24.53
C SER A 121 1.59 -13.11 -23.09
N ILE A 122 2.73 -12.65 -22.58
CA ILE A 122 3.12 -12.81 -21.19
C ILE A 122 2.35 -11.78 -20.35
N THR A 123 1.80 -12.22 -19.23
CA THR A 123 1.08 -11.40 -18.27
C THR A 123 1.76 -11.43 -16.91
N VAL A 124 2.08 -10.25 -16.39
CA VAL A 124 2.71 -10.03 -15.09
C VAL A 124 1.73 -9.28 -14.19
N LEU A 125 1.34 -9.88 -13.07
CA LEU A 125 0.48 -9.23 -12.08
C LEU A 125 1.29 -8.36 -11.14
N GLY A 126 0.70 -7.25 -10.67
CA GLY A 126 1.31 -6.40 -9.64
C GLY A 126 0.32 -5.52 -8.89
N GLY A 127 0.85 -4.74 -7.95
CA GLY A 127 0.07 -3.81 -7.12
C GLY A 127 -0.53 -4.45 -5.86
N VAL A 128 -1.45 -3.71 -5.24
CA VAL A 128 -2.00 -4.05 -3.91
C VAL A 128 -2.76 -5.37 -3.94
N GLU A 129 -3.73 -5.52 -4.84
CA GLU A 129 -4.55 -6.74 -4.94
C GLU A 129 -3.69 -7.99 -5.16
N ALA A 130 -2.71 -7.92 -6.08
CA ALA A 130 -1.83 -9.05 -6.39
C ALA A 130 -1.02 -9.45 -5.16
N THR A 131 -0.46 -8.47 -4.45
CA THR A 131 0.41 -8.70 -3.29
C THR A 131 -0.34 -9.35 -2.13
N ILE A 132 -1.55 -8.87 -1.82
CA ILE A 132 -2.32 -9.33 -0.65
C ILE A 132 -3.06 -10.66 -0.92
N ARG A 133 -3.24 -11.03 -2.20
CA ARG A 133 -3.89 -12.28 -2.64
C ARG A 133 -2.91 -13.32 -3.18
N ARG A 134 -1.60 -13.12 -3.02
CA ARG A 134 -0.60 -14.04 -3.58
C ARG A 134 -0.71 -15.46 -3.02
N PHE A 135 -0.99 -15.58 -1.72
CA PHE A 135 -1.25 -16.85 -1.05
C PHE A 135 -2.75 -17.19 -1.04
N THR A 136 -3.09 -18.41 -0.62
CA THR A 136 -4.43 -18.75 -0.15
C THR A 136 -4.96 -17.68 0.80
N HIS A 137 -6.14 -17.14 0.52
CA HIS A 137 -6.66 -15.97 1.19
C HIS A 137 -8.18 -16.05 1.40
N PHE A 138 -8.70 -15.31 2.37
CA PHE A 138 -10.13 -15.20 2.61
C PHE A 138 -10.76 -14.12 1.71
N ASP A 139 -11.82 -14.50 1.01
CA ASP A 139 -12.66 -13.58 0.23
C ASP A 139 -13.88 -13.19 1.08
N TYR A 140 -13.92 -11.92 1.48
CA TYR A 140 -14.96 -11.43 2.38
C TYR A 140 -16.36 -11.41 1.76
N LYS A 141 -16.47 -11.14 0.46
CA LYS A 141 -17.76 -11.05 -0.23
C LYS A 141 -18.39 -12.43 -0.38
N GLU A 142 -17.60 -13.42 -0.80
CA GLU A 142 -18.07 -14.80 -0.97
C GLU A 142 -18.06 -15.61 0.33
N ASN A 143 -17.38 -15.11 1.37
CA ASN A 143 -17.20 -15.78 2.65
C ASN A 143 -16.57 -17.18 2.51
N ILE A 144 -15.59 -17.32 1.62
CA ILE A 144 -14.83 -18.55 1.38
C ILE A 144 -13.33 -18.28 1.35
N LEU A 145 -12.52 -19.34 1.44
CA LEU A 145 -11.12 -19.26 1.06
C LEU A 145 -10.98 -19.41 -0.46
N ARG A 146 -10.08 -18.62 -1.03
CA ARG A 146 -9.65 -18.71 -2.44
C ARG A 146 -8.19 -19.11 -2.52
N ARG A 147 -7.84 -19.72 -3.66
CA ARG A 147 -6.45 -20.03 -4.01
C ARG A 147 -5.65 -18.74 -4.20
N GLY A 148 -4.32 -18.83 -4.18
CA GLY A 148 -3.47 -17.69 -4.55
C GLY A 148 -3.78 -17.16 -5.96
N ILE A 149 -3.75 -15.84 -6.14
CA ILE A 149 -4.29 -15.13 -7.31
C ILE A 149 -3.68 -15.56 -8.65
N LEU A 150 -2.44 -16.05 -8.66
CA LEU A 150 -1.86 -16.65 -9.86
C LEU A 150 -2.72 -17.80 -10.35
N ASN A 151 -3.15 -18.72 -9.47
CA ASN A 151 -3.99 -19.86 -9.85
C ASN A 151 -5.34 -19.43 -10.44
N ASP A 152 -5.96 -18.40 -9.87
CA ASP A 152 -7.27 -17.89 -10.32
C ASP A 152 -7.19 -17.17 -11.67
N THR A 153 -6.15 -16.36 -11.88
CA THR A 153 -5.97 -15.54 -13.10
C THR A 153 -5.34 -16.32 -14.26
N LYS A 154 -4.60 -17.38 -13.96
CA LYS A 154 -3.69 -18.05 -14.90
C LYS A 154 -2.61 -17.12 -15.47
N ALA A 155 -2.31 -15.98 -14.84
CA ALA A 155 -1.19 -15.12 -15.22
C ALA A 155 0.16 -15.83 -15.06
N ASP A 156 1.19 -15.38 -15.76
CA ASP A 156 2.45 -16.12 -15.89
C ASP A 156 3.39 -15.86 -14.71
N LEU A 157 3.43 -14.62 -14.25
CA LEU A 157 4.28 -14.12 -13.18
C LEU A 157 3.52 -13.11 -12.32
N LEU A 158 3.93 -12.96 -11.07
CA LEU A 158 3.46 -11.93 -10.16
C LEU A 158 4.67 -11.24 -9.53
N LEU A 159 4.73 -9.91 -9.62
CA LEU A 159 5.70 -9.08 -8.91
C LEU A 159 4.99 -8.35 -7.76
N PHE A 160 5.33 -8.67 -6.51
CA PHE A 160 4.65 -8.16 -5.33
C PHE A 160 5.48 -7.17 -4.53
N ALA A 161 4.79 -6.42 -3.66
CA ALA A 161 5.34 -5.30 -2.90
C ALA A 161 5.94 -4.21 -3.82
N ASN A 162 7.10 -3.66 -3.50
CA ASN A 162 7.82 -2.72 -4.36
C ASN A 162 8.50 -3.51 -5.50
N ALA A 163 8.13 -3.20 -6.74
CA ALA A 163 8.48 -3.97 -7.93
C ALA A 163 9.52 -3.29 -8.83
N GLU A 164 10.05 -2.12 -8.44
CA GLU A 164 10.98 -1.32 -9.24
C GLU A 164 12.23 -2.11 -9.65
N ARG A 165 12.89 -2.78 -8.69
CA ARG A 165 14.06 -3.61 -9.01
C ARG A 165 13.67 -4.86 -9.79
N SER A 166 12.59 -5.52 -9.40
CA SER A 166 12.22 -6.82 -9.96
C SER A 166 11.73 -6.73 -11.41
N ILE A 167 10.99 -5.68 -11.76
CA ILE A 167 10.55 -5.45 -13.14
C ILE A 167 11.73 -5.10 -14.06
N LEU A 168 12.69 -4.31 -13.58
CA LEU A 168 13.90 -3.98 -14.35
C LEU A 168 14.77 -5.21 -14.56
N THR A 169 15.06 -5.98 -13.51
CA THR A 169 15.82 -7.24 -13.64
C THR A 169 15.13 -8.23 -14.58
N LEU A 170 13.80 -8.32 -14.54
CA LEU A 170 13.04 -9.15 -15.48
C LEU A 170 13.23 -8.66 -16.92
N LEU A 171 13.12 -7.36 -17.18
CA LEU A 171 13.27 -6.77 -18.50
C LEU A 171 14.69 -6.90 -19.05
N GLU A 172 15.71 -6.66 -18.23
CA GLU A 172 17.12 -6.85 -18.57
C GLU A 172 17.38 -8.28 -19.06
N ARG A 173 16.84 -9.28 -18.34
CA ARG A 173 16.96 -10.70 -18.72
C ARG A 173 16.16 -11.01 -19.98
N MET A 174 14.94 -10.49 -20.11
CA MET A 174 14.13 -10.68 -21.31
C MET A 174 14.74 -10.02 -22.55
N ALA A 175 15.48 -8.93 -22.40
CA ALA A 175 16.16 -8.25 -23.50
C ALA A 175 17.30 -9.09 -24.12
N LEU A 176 17.78 -10.13 -23.43
CA LEU A 176 18.80 -11.06 -23.95
C LEU A 176 18.27 -12.00 -25.04
N PHE A 177 16.93 -12.10 -25.18
CA PHE A 177 16.30 -12.96 -26.18
C PHE A 177 15.98 -12.14 -27.43
N SER A 178 16.39 -12.64 -28.59
CA SER A 178 16.07 -12.04 -29.88
C SER A 178 14.58 -12.10 -30.21
N GLU A 179 13.90 -13.17 -29.76
CA GLU A 179 12.46 -13.38 -29.94
C GLU A 179 11.86 -14.07 -28.70
N ILE A 180 10.70 -13.57 -28.23
CA ILE A 180 9.95 -14.18 -27.12
C ILE A 180 8.57 -14.56 -27.62
N LYS A 181 8.37 -15.86 -27.89
CA LYS A 181 7.08 -16.37 -28.39
C LYS A 181 6.02 -16.44 -27.29
N ASN A 182 6.41 -16.93 -26.12
CA ASN A 182 5.57 -17.04 -24.93
C ASN A 182 6.46 -17.23 -23.68
N PHE A 183 5.85 -17.22 -22.50
CA PHE A 183 6.56 -17.36 -21.24
C PHE A 183 7.30 -18.69 -21.08
N GLU A 184 6.67 -19.81 -21.48
CA GLU A 184 7.24 -21.16 -21.34
C GLU A 184 8.54 -21.33 -22.13
N ALA A 185 8.70 -20.59 -23.24
CA ALA A 185 9.90 -20.63 -24.08
C ALA A 185 11.14 -20.00 -23.43
N VAL A 186 10.95 -19.11 -22.44
CA VAL A 186 12.04 -18.32 -21.83
C VAL A 186 12.16 -18.50 -20.32
N LYS A 187 11.12 -19.00 -19.63
CA LYS A 187 11.04 -18.96 -18.15
C LYS A 187 12.20 -19.66 -17.44
N GLU A 188 12.75 -20.74 -18.01
CA GLU A 188 13.83 -21.50 -17.38
C GLU A 188 15.16 -20.73 -17.48
N GLN A 189 15.34 -19.90 -18.50
CA GLN A 189 16.52 -19.06 -18.70
C GLN A 189 16.42 -17.70 -17.99
N LEU A 190 15.22 -17.29 -17.57
CA LEU A 190 15.00 -16.03 -16.83
C LEU A 190 15.45 -16.10 -15.37
N ASP A 191 15.84 -17.27 -14.85
CA ASP A 191 16.30 -17.47 -13.46
C ASP A 191 15.38 -16.79 -12.43
N LEU A 192 14.06 -17.01 -12.57
CA LEU A 192 13.04 -16.31 -11.80
C LEU A 192 13.20 -16.49 -10.29
N ALA A 193 13.85 -17.55 -9.83
CA ALA A 193 14.10 -17.83 -8.42
C ALA A 193 15.03 -16.79 -7.75
N THR A 194 15.82 -16.05 -8.53
CA THR A 194 16.73 -15.01 -8.01
C THR A 194 16.16 -13.59 -8.07
N ILE A 195 14.95 -13.43 -8.61
CA ILE A 195 14.27 -12.13 -8.65
C ILE A 195 13.47 -11.95 -7.35
N ASP A 196 13.98 -11.17 -6.42
CA ASP A 196 13.24 -10.79 -5.22
C ASP A 196 11.89 -10.15 -5.58
N GLY A 197 10.85 -10.44 -4.81
CA GLY A 197 9.50 -9.95 -5.06
C GLY A 197 8.76 -10.69 -6.18
N ALA A 198 9.31 -11.76 -6.75
CA ALA A 198 8.64 -12.56 -7.77
C ALA A 198 7.88 -13.77 -7.17
N ALA A 199 6.74 -14.10 -7.77
CA ALA A 199 6.04 -15.36 -7.56
C ALA A 199 5.61 -15.99 -8.89
N PHE A 200 5.81 -17.31 -9.03
CA PHE A 200 5.60 -18.02 -10.29
C PHE A 200 5.28 -19.50 -10.07
N ARG A 201 4.69 -20.13 -11.09
CA ARG A 201 4.41 -21.59 -11.06
C ARG A 201 5.68 -22.40 -11.25
N VAL A 202 5.84 -23.42 -10.43
CA VAL A 202 6.91 -24.42 -10.55
C VAL A 202 6.33 -25.83 -10.61
N LYS A 203 6.96 -26.67 -11.43
CA LYS A 203 6.62 -28.10 -11.49
C LYS A 203 7.18 -28.82 -10.27
N LYS A 204 6.56 -29.94 -9.88
CA LYS A 204 6.91 -30.72 -8.68
C LYS A 204 8.39 -31.10 -8.63
N GLU A 205 8.93 -31.49 -9.77
CA GLU A 205 10.33 -31.91 -9.98
C GLU A 205 11.34 -30.77 -9.82
N HIS A 206 10.92 -29.51 -9.98
CA HIS A 206 11.78 -28.33 -9.87
C HIS A 206 11.65 -27.62 -8.50
N VAL A 207 10.82 -28.15 -7.60
CA VAL A 207 10.66 -27.58 -6.25
C VAL A 207 11.95 -27.77 -5.46
N SER A 208 12.57 -26.66 -5.05
CA SER A 208 13.74 -26.68 -4.17
C SER A 208 13.37 -27.21 -2.78
N LYS A 209 14.14 -28.18 -2.29
CA LYS A 209 13.98 -28.74 -0.93
C LYS A 209 14.38 -27.76 0.18
N ASN A 210 15.11 -26.71 -0.17
CA ASN A 210 15.61 -25.71 0.79
C ASN A 210 14.61 -24.57 1.03
N ILE A 211 13.52 -24.50 0.25
CA ILE A 211 12.49 -23.48 0.42
C ILE A 211 11.37 -24.04 1.32
N ARG A 212 10.93 -23.22 2.28
CA ARG A 212 9.91 -23.63 3.25
C ARG A 212 8.57 -23.85 2.56
N LYS A 213 7.91 -24.96 2.87
CA LYS A 213 6.59 -25.30 2.37
C LYS A 213 5.48 -24.66 3.22
N MET A 214 4.55 -23.97 2.59
CA MET A 214 3.32 -23.48 3.22
C MET A 214 2.25 -24.58 3.26
N PRO A 215 1.25 -24.47 4.16
CA PRO A 215 0.01 -25.22 4.04
C PRO A 215 -0.59 -25.03 2.63
N SER A 216 -1.12 -26.10 2.07
CA SER A 216 -1.81 -26.05 0.77
C SER A 216 -3.19 -25.39 0.89
N TYR A 217 -3.72 -24.91 -0.23
CA TYR A 217 -5.10 -24.45 -0.32
C TYR A 217 -6.09 -25.51 0.20
N GLU A 218 -5.91 -26.77 -0.23
CA GLU A 218 -6.75 -27.89 0.15
C GLU A 218 -6.73 -28.14 1.68
N GLU A 219 -5.54 -28.09 2.31
CA GLU A 219 -5.41 -28.17 3.77
C GLU A 219 -6.09 -27.00 4.47
N CYS A 220 -5.96 -25.77 3.95
CA CYS A 220 -6.58 -24.58 4.52
C CYS A 220 -8.12 -24.61 4.47
N VAL A 221 -8.69 -25.19 3.40
CA VAL A 221 -10.15 -25.37 3.27
C VAL A 221 -10.66 -26.43 4.24
N GLN A 222 -9.89 -27.52 4.43
CA GLN A 222 -10.27 -28.61 5.33
C GLN A 222 -10.11 -28.25 6.81
N ASP A 223 -9.10 -27.45 7.15
CA ASP A 223 -8.78 -27.07 8.53
C ASP A 223 -8.46 -25.57 8.64
N PRO A 224 -9.34 -24.77 9.27
CA PRO A 224 -9.09 -23.35 9.53
C PRO A 224 -7.78 -23.06 10.29
N LEU A 225 -7.28 -24.01 11.10
CA LEU A 225 -6.00 -23.85 11.80
C LEU A 225 -4.80 -23.88 10.84
N LYS A 226 -4.92 -24.54 9.69
CA LYS A 226 -3.92 -24.52 8.62
C LYS A 226 -3.89 -23.15 7.94
N PHE A 227 -5.04 -22.50 7.76
CA PHE A 227 -5.08 -21.11 7.28
C PHE A 227 -4.45 -20.13 8.29
N ASN A 228 -4.68 -20.32 9.59
CA ASN A 228 -3.96 -19.58 10.64
C ASN A 228 -2.46 -19.84 10.62
N LEU A 229 -2.05 -21.09 10.39
CA LEU A 229 -0.63 -21.44 10.28
C LEU A 229 0.03 -20.75 9.07
N LEU A 230 -0.63 -20.78 7.90
CA LEU A 230 -0.17 -20.07 6.70
C LEU A 230 0.00 -18.57 6.99
N THR A 231 -0.98 -17.98 7.68
CA THR A 231 -0.93 -16.56 8.06
C THR A 231 0.23 -16.27 9.03
N ARG A 232 0.39 -17.11 10.04
CA ARG A 232 1.47 -17.01 11.03
C ARG A 232 2.85 -17.06 10.38
N ILE A 233 3.07 -18.00 9.45
CA ILE A 233 4.38 -18.20 8.82
C ILE A 233 4.81 -16.93 8.08
N HIS A 234 3.99 -16.41 7.16
CA HIS A 234 4.42 -15.24 6.37
C HIS A 234 4.49 -13.94 7.19
N TYR A 235 3.74 -13.82 8.29
CA TYR A 235 3.87 -12.67 9.19
C TYR A 235 5.21 -12.69 9.96
N LEU A 236 5.56 -13.85 10.53
CA LEU A 236 6.74 -14.02 11.37
C LEU A 236 8.05 -14.15 10.57
N LEU A 237 7.95 -14.66 9.34
CA LEU A 237 9.06 -14.84 8.41
C LEU A 237 8.82 -14.00 7.13
N PRO A 238 8.72 -12.67 7.25
CA PRO A 238 8.32 -11.82 6.13
C PRO A 238 9.38 -11.72 5.03
N ASP A 239 10.64 -12.04 5.34
CA ASP A 239 11.78 -11.90 4.43
C ASP A 239 12.20 -13.26 3.81
N ASP A 240 11.47 -14.35 4.13
CA ASP A 240 11.75 -15.71 3.62
C ASP A 240 11.06 -15.95 2.27
N ALA A 241 11.62 -16.88 1.49
CA ALA A 241 10.96 -17.48 0.33
C ALA A 241 10.13 -18.71 0.74
N PHE A 242 9.07 -18.98 -0.02
CA PHE A 242 8.11 -20.03 0.27
C PHE A 242 7.66 -20.81 -0.97
N ILE A 243 7.29 -22.06 -0.78
CA ILE A 243 6.58 -22.89 -1.76
C ILE A 243 5.18 -23.16 -1.24
N GLU A 244 4.15 -22.77 -1.99
CA GLU A 244 2.75 -23.05 -1.70
C GLU A 244 2.21 -24.12 -2.66
N PRO A 245 1.81 -25.31 -2.17
CA PRO A 245 1.13 -26.31 -2.98
C PRO A 245 -0.32 -25.89 -3.25
N CYS A 246 -0.78 -26.13 -4.48
CA CYS A 246 -2.17 -25.88 -4.86
C CYS A 246 -2.59 -26.86 -5.95
N GLY A 247 -3.54 -27.75 -5.65
CA GLY A 247 -3.91 -28.84 -6.55
C GLY A 247 -2.70 -29.74 -6.88
N PHE A 248 -2.40 -29.89 -8.17
CA PHE A 248 -1.26 -30.69 -8.66
C PHE A 248 0.04 -29.89 -8.85
N GLY A 249 0.01 -28.58 -8.62
CA GLY A 249 1.14 -27.68 -8.87
C GLY A 249 1.64 -26.97 -7.62
N PHE A 250 2.64 -26.11 -7.83
CA PHE A 250 3.25 -25.32 -6.78
C PHE A 250 3.44 -23.89 -7.26
N ILE A 251 3.28 -22.93 -6.34
CA ILE A 251 3.69 -21.55 -6.53
C ILE A 251 4.92 -21.32 -5.66
N GLN A 252 6.02 -20.89 -6.28
CA GLN A 252 7.13 -20.33 -5.56
C GLN A 252 6.89 -18.85 -5.34
N HIS A 253 7.03 -18.41 -4.09
CA HIS A 253 7.02 -17.02 -3.68
C HIS A 253 8.44 -16.71 -3.21
N ASN A 254 9.19 -15.90 -3.95
CA ASN A 254 10.50 -15.48 -3.51
C ASN A 254 10.40 -14.57 -2.27
N ARG A 255 11.53 -14.27 -1.65
CA ARG A 255 11.62 -13.22 -0.62
C ARG A 255 11.15 -11.88 -1.22
N PRO A 256 10.51 -10.97 -0.46
CA PRO A 256 10.25 -9.61 -0.93
C PRO A 256 11.54 -8.85 -1.26
N ALA A 257 11.44 -7.84 -2.12
CA ALA A 257 12.55 -6.93 -2.39
C ALA A 257 13.02 -6.23 -1.10
N HIS A 258 14.34 -6.12 -0.95
CA HIS A 258 14.93 -5.33 0.13
C HIS A 258 14.48 -3.87 0.06
N THR A 259 14.45 -3.22 1.21
CA THR A 259 14.19 -1.78 1.35
C THR A 259 15.04 -0.96 0.37
N MET A 260 14.38 -0.01 -0.31
CA MET A 260 15.04 0.89 -1.25
C MET A 260 15.95 1.86 -0.51
N GLN A 261 17.11 2.13 -1.10
CA GLN A 261 18.08 3.08 -0.59
C GLN A 261 17.69 4.51 -0.99
N GLU A 262 18.24 5.49 -0.27
CA GLU A 262 17.90 6.90 -0.42
C GLU A 262 18.10 7.39 -1.87
N GLU A 263 19.22 7.03 -2.52
CA GLU A 263 19.50 7.42 -3.90
C GLU A 263 18.49 6.84 -4.91
N GLU A 264 18.02 5.61 -4.68
CA GLU A 264 17.00 5.00 -5.54
C GLU A 264 15.65 5.68 -5.37
N MET A 265 15.29 6.01 -4.12
CA MET A 265 14.08 6.76 -3.81
C MET A 265 14.14 8.16 -4.44
N ASP A 266 15.25 8.86 -4.32
CA ASP A 266 15.44 10.18 -4.92
C ASP A 266 15.29 10.12 -6.44
N LEU A 267 15.93 9.15 -7.12
CA LEU A 267 15.79 8.99 -8.57
C LEU A 267 14.33 8.82 -8.98
N ILE A 268 13.60 7.91 -8.34
CA ILE A 268 12.20 7.59 -8.70
C ILE A 268 11.29 8.79 -8.52
N TYR A 269 11.47 9.53 -7.42
CA TYR A 269 10.61 10.65 -7.08
C TYR A 269 10.99 11.95 -7.79
N GLU A 270 12.17 12.01 -8.41
CA GLU A 270 12.60 13.14 -9.25
C GLU A 270 12.27 12.96 -10.75
N LEU A 271 11.68 11.82 -11.14
CA LEU A 271 11.20 11.61 -12.50
C LEU A 271 10.16 12.68 -12.92
N PRO A 272 10.03 12.98 -14.22
CA PRO A 272 9.22 14.11 -14.71
C PRO A 272 7.72 13.77 -14.70
N TYR A 273 7.09 13.85 -13.52
CA TYR A 273 5.64 13.70 -13.38
C TYR A 273 4.91 14.99 -13.76
N THR A 274 3.86 14.88 -14.56
CA THR A 274 2.98 16.01 -14.89
C THR A 274 2.11 16.44 -13.72
N ARG A 275 1.90 15.55 -12.73
CA ARG A 275 0.99 15.70 -11.58
C ARG A 275 -0.46 15.97 -11.99
N ARG A 276 -0.84 15.58 -13.20
CA ARG A 276 -2.17 15.78 -13.78
C ARG A 276 -2.81 14.46 -14.19
N LEU A 277 -4.14 14.46 -14.34
CA LEU A 277 -4.84 13.36 -14.98
C LEU A 277 -4.64 13.42 -16.49
N HIS A 278 -4.48 12.25 -17.10
CA HIS A 278 -4.46 12.15 -18.56
C HIS A 278 -5.80 12.64 -19.14
N PRO A 279 -5.80 13.47 -20.19
CA PRO A 279 -7.03 14.04 -20.76
C PRO A 279 -8.07 13.01 -21.23
N ASN A 280 -7.62 11.82 -21.63
CA ASN A 280 -8.49 10.71 -22.06
C ASN A 280 -9.08 9.89 -20.89
N SER A 281 -8.90 10.33 -19.63
CA SER A 281 -9.45 9.61 -18.48
C SER A 281 -10.97 9.63 -18.49
N LYS A 282 -11.60 8.46 -18.29
CA LYS A 282 -13.05 8.36 -18.10
C LYS A 282 -13.48 9.17 -16.87
N ASN A 283 -14.70 9.71 -16.88
CA ASN A 283 -15.24 10.51 -15.77
C ASN A 283 -14.28 11.64 -15.32
N LEU A 284 -13.67 12.36 -16.27
CA LEU A 284 -12.60 13.33 -16.01
C LEU A 284 -12.93 14.31 -14.90
N ASP A 285 -14.06 15.04 -14.99
CA ASP A 285 -14.48 16.02 -13.98
C ASP A 285 -14.57 15.44 -12.56
N PHE A 286 -15.06 14.20 -12.43
CA PHE A 286 -15.15 13.52 -11.14
C PHE A 286 -13.76 13.17 -10.60
N ASN A 287 -12.90 12.63 -11.47
CA ASN A 287 -11.54 12.25 -11.11
C ASN A 287 -10.67 13.47 -10.79
N GLU A 288 -10.82 14.58 -11.51
CA GLU A 288 -10.12 15.84 -11.24
C GLU A 288 -10.40 16.34 -9.82
N ARG A 289 -11.67 16.35 -9.40
CA ARG A 289 -12.05 16.72 -8.04
C ARG A 289 -11.45 15.81 -6.97
N MET A 290 -11.18 14.55 -7.31
CA MET A 290 -10.54 13.59 -6.39
C MET A 290 -9.04 13.83 -6.26
N VAL A 291 -8.35 14.13 -7.36
CA VAL A 291 -6.89 14.28 -7.37
C VAL A 291 -6.39 15.68 -7.04
N ASP A 292 -7.22 16.73 -7.19
CA ASP A 292 -6.88 18.13 -6.91
C ASP A 292 -6.28 18.32 -5.49
N LYS A 293 -6.84 17.61 -4.51
CA LYS A 293 -6.37 17.64 -3.12
C LYS A 293 -4.99 17.00 -2.91
N LEU A 294 -4.50 16.26 -3.91
CA LEU A 294 -3.24 15.51 -3.90
C LEU A 294 -2.19 16.11 -4.84
N GLU A 295 -2.57 17.06 -5.70
CA GLU A 295 -1.73 17.60 -6.78
C GLU A 295 -0.35 18.07 -6.29
N THR A 296 -0.30 18.71 -5.13
CA THR A 296 0.92 19.25 -4.53
C THR A 296 1.43 18.43 -3.34
N SER A 297 0.95 17.19 -3.17
CA SER A 297 1.47 16.29 -2.15
C SER A 297 2.89 15.84 -2.51
N VAL A 298 3.80 15.92 -1.54
CA VAL A 298 5.21 15.57 -1.70
C VAL A 298 5.53 14.36 -0.84
N ILE A 299 5.97 13.26 -1.45
CA ILE A 299 6.18 12.00 -0.73
C ILE A 299 7.50 12.05 0.01
N LEU A 300 7.53 11.69 1.29
CA LEU A 300 8.76 11.57 2.10
C LEU A 300 9.44 10.20 1.94
N GLY A 301 8.64 9.16 1.67
CA GLY A 301 9.10 7.78 1.63
C GLY A 301 7.95 6.78 1.54
N ARG A 302 8.26 5.50 1.73
CA ARG A 302 7.29 4.38 1.73
C ARG A 302 7.61 3.38 2.84
N GLY A 303 6.63 2.57 3.18
CA GLY A 303 6.76 1.49 4.15
C GLY A 303 6.40 1.90 5.57
N CYS A 304 6.18 0.90 6.42
CA CYS A 304 5.80 1.10 7.82
C CYS A 304 6.16 -0.11 8.67
N TRP A 305 7.00 0.08 9.70
CA TRP A 305 7.36 -0.99 10.64
C TRP A 305 6.32 -1.20 11.75
N GLY A 306 5.24 -0.42 11.77
CA GLY A 306 4.22 -0.45 12.81
C GLY A 306 3.52 -1.80 13.00
N SER A 307 3.50 -2.65 11.96
CA SER A 307 3.02 -4.04 11.97
C SER A 307 1.61 -4.25 12.58
N CYS A 308 0.71 -3.28 12.44
CA CYS A 308 -0.69 -3.40 12.84
C CYS A 308 -1.32 -4.62 12.13
N THR A 309 -2.05 -5.47 12.84
CA THR A 309 -2.51 -6.77 12.33
C THR A 309 -3.55 -6.69 11.21
N PHE A 310 -4.19 -5.53 11.05
CA PHE A 310 -5.20 -5.24 10.03
C PHE A 310 -4.64 -4.44 8.84
N CYS A 311 -3.38 -4.01 8.88
CA CYS A 311 -2.80 -3.11 7.90
C CYS A 311 -2.04 -3.88 6.81
N VAL A 312 -2.26 -3.51 5.55
CA VAL A 312 -1.57 -4.09 4.38
C VAL A 312 -0.29 -3.35 4.01
N ILE A 313 -0.06 -2.13 4.52
CA ILE A 313 1.11 -1.29 4.16
C ILE A 313 2.43 -2.06 4.29
N PRO A 314 2.70 -2.81 5.38
CA PRO A 314 3.95 -3.53 5.50
C PRO A 314 4.11 -4.68 4.48
N LEU A 315 3.00 -5.19 3.94
CA LEU A 315 2.99 -6.23 2.91
C LEU A 315 3.25 -5.65 1.51
N VAL A 316 2.72 -4.45 1.23
CA VAL A 316 2.73 -3.83 -0.11
C VAL A 316 3.83 -2.80 -0.31
N GLN A 317 4.28 -2.11 0.73
CA GLN A 317 5.36 -1.11 0.67
C GLN A 317 6.63 -1.53 1.42
N GLY A 318 6.59 -2.65 2.15
CA GLY A 318 7.70 -3.14 2.96
C GLY A 318 7.60 -2.76 4.44
N LYS A 319 8.28 -3.56 5.27
CA LYS A 319 8.27 -3.43 6.73
C LYS A 319 9.23 -2.37 7.25
N GLU A 320 10.19 -1.89 6.47
CA GLU A 320 11.04 -0.77 6.86
C GLU A 320 10.62 0.49 6.12
N VAL A 321 11.09 1.65 6.59
CA VAL A 321 10.81 2.94 5.95
C VAL A 321 11.91 3.24 4.94
N ALA A 322 11.61 3.08 3.65
CA ALA A 322 12.42 3.64 2.58
C ALA A 322 12.19 5.16 2.56
N ARG A 323 13.25 5.95 2.60
CA ARG A 323 13.17 7.41 2.73
C ARG A 323 13.86 8.10 1.56
N ARG A 324 13.34 9.25 1.15
CA ARG A 324 14.04 10.20 0.28
C ARG A 324 14.98 11.08 1.08
N SER A 325 15.96 11.68 0.42
CA SER A 325 16.80 12.71 1.01
C SER A 325 16.02 14.01 1.22
N GLN A 326 16.41 14.78 2.23
CA GLN A 326 15.85 16.13 2.44
C GLN A 326 16.10 17.02 1.23
N LYS A 327 17.25 16.86 0.57
CA LYS A 327 17.62 17.62 -0.63
C LYS A 327 16.64 17.36 -1.78
N SER A 328 16.30 16.10 -2.05
CA SER A 328 15.33 15.74 -3.08
C SER A 328 13.94 16.33 -2.79
N ILE A 329 13.49 16.20 -1.53
CA ILE A 329 12.20 16.73 -1.10
C ILE A 329 12.13 18.26 -1.25
N LEU A 330 13.15 18.98 -0.78
CA LEU A 330 13.20 20.45 -0.86
C LEU A 330 13.27 20.93 -2.32
N LYS A 331 14.02 20.22 -3.17
CA LYS A 331 14.09 20.51 -4.62
C LYS A 331 12.71 20.41 -5.26
N GLU A 332 11.95 19.36 -4.96
CA GLU A 332 10.60 19.18 -5.49
C GLU A 332 9.63 20.27 -5.00
N ILE A 333 9.66 20.59 -3.71
CA ILE A 333 8.84 21.70 -3.15
C ILE A 333 9.20 23.02 -3.85
N GLU A 334 10.50 23.30 -4.04
CA GLU A 334 10.93 24.52 -4.72
C GLU A 334 10.45 24.56 -6.18
N VAL A 335 10.48 23.44 -6.90
CA VAL A 335 9.94 23.34 -8.27
C VAL A 335 8.44 23.66 -8.29
N LEU A 336 7.66 23.13 -7.34
CA LEU A 336 6.23 23.42 -7.23
C LEU A 336 5.97 24.91 -6.94
N TYR A 337 6.75 25.51 -6.04
CA TYR A 337 6.62 26.95 -5.77
C TYR A 337 6.99 27.81 -6.98
N LYS A 338 8.03 27.42 -7.74
CA LYS A 338 8.42 28.10 -8.99
C LYS A 338 7.39 27.96 -10.10
N SER A 339 6.61 26.88 -10.13
CA SER A 339 5.53 26.71 -11.11
C SER A 339 4.28 27.52 -10.79
N GLY A 340 4.26 28.23 -9.65
CA GLY A 340 3.16 29.07 -9.22
C GLY A 340 2.24 28.42 -8.18
N MET A 341 2.46 27.16 -7.82
CA MET A 341 1.72 26.51 -6.73
C MET A 341 2.05 27.18 -5.41
N ARG A 342 1.03 27.61 -4.66
CA ARG A 342 1.22 28.33 -3.39
C ARG A 342 1.03 27.46 -2.16
N LYS A 343 0.50 26.25 -2.30
CA LYS A 343 0.22 25.36 -1.17
C LYS A 343 0.77 23.98 -1.43
N ILE A 344 1.63 23.48 -0.55
CA ILE A 344 1.96 22.06 -0.45
C ILE A 344 0.90 21.39 0.42
N ASN A 345 0.13 20.49 -0.18
CA ASN A 345 -1.03 19.87 0.46
C ASN A 345 -0.66 18.86 1.54
N ASP A 346 0.50 18.21 1.43
CA ASP A 346 1.00 17.25 2.41
C ASP A 346 2.48 16.93 2.21
N LEU A 347 3.16 16.55 3.30
CA LEU A 347 4.37 15.73 3.25
C LEU A 347 3.99 14.29 3.60
N THR A 348 3.98 13.42 2.60
CA THR A 348 3.26 12.15 2.68
C THR A 348 4.15 10.97 3.07
N LEU A 349 3.72 10.23 4.10
CA LEU A 349 4.24 8.92 4.52
C LEU A 349 3.10 8.21 5.28
N PRO A 350 3.02 6.86 5.30
CA PRO A 350 2.04 6.16 6.15
C PRO A 350 2.02 6.63 7.61
N THR A 351 3.17 7.04 8.14
CA THR A 351 3.30 7.66 9.45
C THR A 351 4.49 8.63 9.43
N ILE A 352 4.24 9.94 9.33
CA ILE A 352 5.31 10.94 9.06
C ILE A 352 6.37 11.02 10.15
N ASN A 353 6.01 10.77 11.41
CA ASN A 353 6.95 10.74 12.52
C ASN A 353 7.80 9.45 12.57
N MET A 354 7.74 8.60 11.54
CA MET A 354 8.71 7.52 11.29
C MET A 354 9.74 7.88 10.22
N TYR A 355 9.71 9.07 9.62
CA TYR A 355 10.66 9.45 8.57
C TYR A 355 12.11 9.35 9.08
N GLY A 356 12.91 8.48 8.48
CA GLY A 356 14.28 8.17 8.90
C GLY A 356 14.42 7.10 9.99
N SER A 357 13.32 6.71 10.64
CA SER A 357 13.33 5.71 11.71
C SER A 357 13.37 4.29 11.14
N TYR A 358 14.01 3.37 11.85
CA TYR A 358 14.22 1.98 11.40
C TYR A 358 14.18 0.97 12.55
N CYS A 359 14.21 -0.31 12.21
CA CYS A 359 14.28 -1.40 13.18
C CYS A 359 15.73 -1.90 13.30
N SER A 360 16.29 -1.90 14.51
CA SER A 360 17.67 -2.30 14.77
C SER A 360 17.95 -3.80 14.56
N LEU A 361 16.95 -4.60 14.16
CA LEU A 361 17.12 -6.01 13.82
C LEU A 361 17.53 -6.21 12.35
N TYR A 362 17.37 -5.20 11.51
CA TYR A 362 17.92 -5.20 10.15
C TYR A 362 19.38 -4.71 10.22
N ASP A 363 20.26 -5.59 10.70
CA ASP A 363 21.66 -5.29 11.02
C ASP A 363 22.67 -6.04 10.14
N GLU A 364 22.21 -6.91 9.23
CA GLU A 364 23.06 -7.72 8.37
C GLU A 364 23.17 -7.10 6.98
N ALA A 365 24.30 -6.43 6.73
CA ALA A 365 24.60 -5.80 5.45
C ALA A 365 24.88 -6.83 4.34
N GLN A 366 24.38 -6.56 3.14
CA GLN A 366 24.61 -7.32 1.92
C GLN A 366 24.82 -6.33 0.77
N GLN A 367 25.79 -6.59 -0.10
CA GLN A 367 25.91 -5.87 -1.37
C GLN A 367 25.00 -6.49 -2.42
N ILE A 368 24.27 -5.65 -3.13
CA ILE A 368 23.51 -6.04 -4.32
C ILE A 368 23.67 -4.99 -5.41
N HIS A 369 23.52 -5.40 -6.66
CA HIS A 369 23.36 -4.48 -7.77
C HIS A 369 21.94 -3.89 -7.78
N SER A 370 21.81 -2.56 -7.80
CA SER A 370 20.54 -1.90 -8.06
C SER A 370 20.38 -1.59 -9.55
N PRO A 371 19.40 -2.19 -10.25
CA PRO A 371 19.10 -1.81 -11.63
C PRO A 371 18.44 -0.43 -11.73
N VAL A 372 17.95 0.13 -10.62
CA VAL A 372 17.31 1.46 -10.60
C VAL A 372 18.35 2.55 -10.81
N ILE A 373 19.46 2.50 -10.07
CA ILE A 373 20.55 3.50 -10.16
C ILE A 373 21.82 2.97 -10.83
N GLU A 374 21.83 1.71 -11.29
CA GLU A 374 22.94 1.02 -11.98
C GLU A 374 24.24 1.01 -11.17
N LYS A 375 24.13 0.73 -9.86
CA LYS A 375 25.27 0.72 -8.92
C LYS A 375 25.12 -0.39 -7.89
N GLU A 376 26.25 -0.81 -7.34
CA GLU A 376 26.26 -1.61 -6.11
C GLU A 376 25.77 -0.78 -4.93
N ILE A 377 24.86 -1.35 -4.14
CA ILE A 377 24.27 -0.74 -2.96
C ILE A 377 24.34 -1.70 -1.79
N THR A 378 24.37 -1.13 -0.58
CA THR A 378 24.24 -1.90 0.66
C THR A 378 22.77 -1.99 1.03
N VAL A 379 22.26 -3.20 1.18
CA VAL A 379 20.94 -3.49 1.75
C VAL A 379 21.09 -4.24 3.06
N TYR A 380 20.06 -4.19 3.89
CA TYR A 380 20.08 -4.81 5.21
C TYR A 380 19.06 -5.93 5.30
N ASN A 381 19.47 -7.03 5.94
CA ASN A 381 18.63 -8.18 6.23
C ASN A 381 18.43 -8.31 7.73
N LYS A 382 17.35 -9.00 8.09
CA LYS A 382 17.05 -9.36 9.48
C LYS A 382 17.53 -10.76 9.79
N LYS A 383 18.57 -10.88 10.62
CA LYS A 383 19.12 -12.20 11.03
C LYS A 383 18.34 -12.89 12.13
N LYS A 384 17.76 -12.10 13.05
CA LYS A 384 17.12 -12.60 14.27
C LYS A 384 15.61 -12.76 14.08
N TYR A 385 15.06 -13.82 14.64
CA TYR A 385 13.62 -14.01 14.74
C TYR A 385 12.96 -12.81 15.44
N CYS A 386 11.80 -12.39 14.94
CA CYS A 386 11.00 -11.30 15.49
C CYS A 386 9.53 -11.73 15.57
N ASN A 387 8.91 -11.58 16.74
CA ASN A 387 7.50 -11.89 16.96
C ASN A 387 6.53 -10.86 16.36
N GLN A 388 7.04 -9.81 15.70
CA GLN A 388 6.29 -8.72 15.08
C GLN A 388 5.42 -7.90 16.03
N GLN A 389 5.63 -8.00 17.36
CA GLN A 389 4.99 -7.14 18.33
C GLN A 389 5.71 -5.80 18.36
N CYS A 390 5.31 -4.91 17.46
CA CYS A 390 6.02 -3.66 17.28
C CYS A 390 5.65 -2.64 18.33
N ALA A 391 4.40 -2.59 18.85
CA ALA A 391 3.97 -1.64 19.89
C ALA A 391 4.93 -1.64 21.11
N GLY A 392 5.52 -0.49 21.46
CA GLY A 392 6.47 -0.38 22.59
C GLY A 392 7.80 -1.13 22.43
N CYS A 393 8.15 -1.58 21.22
CA CYS A 393 9.32 -2.43 21.01
C CYS A 393 10.66 -1.69 21.24
N PRO A 394 11.61 -2.23 22.03
CA PRO A 394 12.90 -1.59 22.32
C PRO A 394 13.91 -1.67 21.15
N LYS A 395 13.56 -2.36 20.06
CA LYS A 395 14.40 -2.44 18.85
C LYS A 395 14.11 -1.33 17.84
N ARG A 396 13.15 -0.45 18.14
CA ARG A 396 12.86 0.73 17.34
C ARG A 396 13.99 1.74 17.51
N VAL A 397 14.52 2.23 16.40
CA VAL A 397 15.43 3.38 16.40
C VAL A 397 14.66 4.55 15.80
N LEU A 398 14.23 5.46 16.67
CA LEU A 398 13.53 6.67 16.28
C LEU A 398 14.54 7.71 15.82
N LYS A 399 14.21 8.42 14.74
CA LYS A 399 14.98 9.54 14.24
C LYS A 399 14.07 10.74 14.06
N ASP A 400 14.59 11.92 14.38
CA ASP A 400 13.88 13.18 14.25
C ASP A 400 14.16 13.87 12.91
N ASN A 401 14.48 13.12 11.84
CA ASN A 401 14.84 13.68 10.53
C ASN A 401 13.77 14.61 9.92
N LEU A 402 12.51 14.48 10.34
CA LEU A 402 11.42 15.35 9.89
C LEU A 402 11.54 16.77 10.46
N TYR A 403 12.10 16.94 11.67
CA TYR A 403 12.24 18.25 12.29
C TYR A 403 13.13 19.20 11.46
N PRO A 404 14.40 18.86 11.13
CA PRO A 404 15.23 19.73 10.31
C PRO A 404 14.66 19.91 8.89
N LEU A 405 13.95 18.91 8.34
CA LEU A 405 13.26 19.08 7.06
C LEU A 405 12.19 20.17 7.14
N LEU A 406 11.37 20.20 8.20
CA LEU A 406 10.36 21.23 8.38
C LEU A 406 10.98 22.63 8.58
N GLU A 407 12.12 22.72 9.25
CA GLU A 407 12.86 23.99 9.36
C GLU A 407 13.35 24.50 8.00
N GLU A 408 13.86 23.61 7.15
CA GLU A 408 14.28 23.99 5.79
C GLU A 408 13.10 24.35 4.89
N VAL A 409 11.94 23.70 5.06
CA VAL A 409 10.72 24.10 4.32
C VAL A 409 10.25 25.50 4.70
N GLU A 410 10.32 25.89 5.97
CA GLU A 410 9.98 27.28 6.36
C GLU A 410 10.94 28.31 5.76
N LYS A 411 12.25 28.02 5.76
CA LYS A 411 13.23 28.88 5.08
C LYS A 411 12.91 29.00 3.59
N LEU A 412 12.48 27.90 2.98
CA LEU A 412 12.04 27.91 1.59
C LEU A 412 10.76 28.76 1.41
N GLN A 413 9.80 28.69 2.33
CA GLN A 413 8.59 29.52 2.30
C GLN A 413 8.90 31.02 2.40
N GLN A 414 9.90 31.41 3.19
CA GLN A 414 10.35 32.81 3.27
C GLN A 414 10.92 33.34 1.94
N LYS A 415 11.45 32.45 1.08
CA LYS A 415 11.97 32.80 -0.25
C LYS A 415 10.85 32.99 -1.27
N TYR A 416 9.71 32.33 -1.10
CA TYR A 416 8.58 32.37 -2.03
C TYR A 416 7.33 32.89 -1.32
N ASP A 417 7.07 34.18 -1.46
CA ASP A 417 5.97 34.85 -0.76
C ASP A 417 4.60 34.20 -1.05
N GLY A 418 3.73 34.20 -0.04
CA GLY A 418 2.40 33.59 -0.08
C GLY A 418 2.39 32.06 -0.16
N THR A 419 3.52 31.38 0.07
CA THR A 419 3.57 29.91 0.06
C THR A 419 3.28 29.29 1.44
N THR A 420 2.66 28.12 1.44
CA THR A 420 2.24 27.41 2.67
C THR A 420 2.48 25.90 2.57
N LEU A 421 2.51 25.25 3.73
CA LEU A 421 2.59 23.80 3.91
C LEU A 421 1.51 23.40 4.90
N GLU A 422 0.74 22.38 4.54
CA GLU A 422 -0.16 21.69 5.47
C GLU A 422 0.31 20.25 5.64
N LEU A 423 0.41 19.76 6.87
CA LEU A 423 0.62 18.34 7.16
C LEU A 423 -0.73 17.67 7.38
N ARG A 424 -1.09 16.75 6.48
CA ARG A 424 -2.34 15.98 6.50
C ARG A 424 -2.13 14.51 6.82
N SER A 425 -0.93 13.99 6.57
CA SER A 425 -0.58 12.61 6.88
C SER A 425 -0.62 12.33 8.39
N ALA A 426 -0.93 11.07 8.73
CA ALA A 426 -1.11 10.64 10.10
C ALA A 426 0.22 10.56 10.87
N ILE A 427 0.13 10.74 12.19
CA ILE A 427 1.19 10.41 13.14
C ILE A 427 0.81 9.23 14.03
N ARG A 428 1.80 8.51 14.54
CA ARG A 428 1.59 7.53 15.61
C ARG A 428 1.73 8.19 16.96
N HIS A 429 0.60 8.30 17.66
CA HIS A 429 0.48 8.92 18.98
C HIS A 429 1.39 8.27 20.04
N ASP A 430 1.67 6.98 19.94
CA ASP A 430 2.56 6.29 20.89
C ASP A 430 4.04 6.62 20.68
N ILE A 431 4.43 6.91 19.43
CA ILE A 431 5.83 7.18 19.06
C ILE A 431 6.15 8.66 19.25
N ILE A 432 5.21 9.54 18.94
CA ILE A 432 5.44 10.99 18.97
C ILE A 432 5.75 11.50 20.39
N LEU A 433 5.36 10.75 21.42
CA LEU A 433 5.68 11.02 22.82
C LEU A 433 7.18 11.00 23.12
N ASP A 434 7.95 10.21 22.37
CA ASP A 434 9.43 10.19 22.45
C ASP A 434 10.08 11.28 21.57
N GLN A 435 9.27 12.03 20.82
CA GLN A 435 9.69 13.03 19.85
C GLN A 435 9.01 14.40 20.10
N LYS A 436 8.94 14.81 21.37
CA LYS A 436 8.18 16.01 21.80
C LYS A 436 8.58 17.31 21.09
N LYS A 437 9.86 17.44 20.74
CA LYS A 437 10.37 18.58 19.95
C LYS A 437 9.79 18.58 18.54
N LEU A 438 9.79 17.42 17.89
CA LEU A 438 9.14 17.22 16.59
C LEU A 438 7.63 17.46 16.68
N PHE A 439 6.97 17.02 17.75
CA PHE A 439 5.53 17.23 17.92
C PHE A 439 5.14 18.71 17.91
N ARG A 440 5.84 19.53 18.71
CA ARG A 440 5.67 20.99 18.71
C ARG A 440 5.84 21.57 17.32
N LYS A 441 6.80 21.07 16.54
CA LYS A 441 7.02 21.50 15.16
C LYS A 441 5.87 21.11 14.24
N ILE A 442 5.43 19.86 14.28
CA ILE A 442 4.30 19.36 13.47
C ILE A 442 3.04 20.19 13.74
N MET A 443 2.76 20.54 15.01
CA MET A 443 1.58 21.31 15.40
C MET A 443 1.48 22.69 14.72
N GLN A 444 2.60 23.25 14.27
CA GLN A 444 2.65 24.52 13.52
C GLN A 444 2.11 24.37 12.08
N PHE A 445 2.20 23.18 11.49
CA PHE A 445 1.81 22.91 10.10
C PHE A 445 0.49 22.14 9.94
N VAL A 446 -0.16 21.78 11.04
CA VAL A 446 -1.47 21.11 10.99
C VAL A 446 -2.61 22.10 11.17
N THR A 447 -3.65 21.96 10.36
CA THR A 447 -4.95 22.60 10.62
C THR A 447 -5.78 21.75 11.57
N ARG A 448 -5.78 20.43 11.33
CA ARG A 448 -6.46 19.41 12.15
C ARG A 448 -5.50 18.25 12.35
N LEU A 449 -5.34 17.80 13.58
CA LEU A 449 -4.43 16.73 13.91
C LEU A 449 -5.12 15.37 13.76
N LYS A 450 -4.77 14.66 12.70
CA LYS A 450 -5.28 13.31 12.42
C LYS A 450 -4.46 12.26 13.16
N ILE A 451 -5.13 11.43 13.96
CA ILE A 451 -4.49 10.33 14.69
C ILE A 451 -5.32 9.06 14.61
N ALA A 452 -4.65 7.91 14.66
CA ALA A 452 -5.31 6.61 14.66
C ALA A 452 -5.02 5.87 15.99
N PRO A 453 -5.77 6.16 17.07
CA PRO A 453 -5.78 5.30 18.26
C PRO A 453 -6.41 3.94 17.95
N GLU A 454 -7.35 3.90 17.00
CA GLU A 454 -8.13 2.73 16.55
C GLU A 454 -9.13 2.21 17.58
N HIS A 455 -8.74 2.12 18.86
CA HIS A 455 -9.61 1.70 19.95
C HIS A 455 -9.04 2.18 21.31
N ILE A 456 -9.77 1.96 22.42
CA ILE A 456 -9.28 2.22 23.81
C ILE A 456 -9.29 0.98 24.72
N SER A 457 -9.98 -0.09 24.35
CA SER A 457 -9.91 -1.38 25.05
C SER A 457 -8.55 -2.06 24.78
N ASP A 458 -7.77 -2.28 25.84
CA ASP A 458 -6.43 -2.90 25.75
C ASP A 458 -6.49 -4.33 25.16
N THR A 459 -7.57 -5.06 25.41
CA THR A 459 -7.80 -6.40 24.83
C THR A 459 -7.93 -6.31 23.30
N VAL A 460 -8.72 -5.35 22.80
CA VAL A 460 -8.88 -5.10 21.36
C VAL A 460 -7.55 -4.61 20.77
N LEU A 461 -6.89 -3.64 21.42
CA LEU A 461 -5.62 -3.07 20.97
C LEU A 461 -4.50 -4.12 20.87
N LYS A 462 -4.46 -5.10 21.79
CA LYS A 462 -3.54 -6.25 21.71
C LYS A 462 -3.77 -7.07 20.44
N ASN A 463 -5.03 -7.36 20.08
CA ASN A 463 -5.35 -8.05 18.81
C ASN A 463 -5.00 -7.21 17.58
N MET A 464 -5.04 -5.89 17.70
CA MET A 464 -4.65 -4.94 16.65
C MET A 464 -3.12 -4.74 16.53
N ASN A 465 -2.34 -5.23 17.50
CA ASN A 465 -0.91 -4.91 17.69
C ASN A 465 -0.66 -3.40 17.81
N LYS A 466 -1.50 -2.74 18.62
CA LYS A 466 -1.44 -1.31 18.94
C LYS A 466 -1.05 -1.11 20.40
N SER A 467 -0.58 0.10 20.71
CA SER A 467 -0.27 0.53 22.08
C SER A 467 -1.53 0.56 22.93
N ALA A 468 -1.38 0.32 24.23
CA ALA A 468 -2.45 0.37 25.23
C ALA A 468 -3.06 1.79 25.36
N LYS A 469 -4.26 1.86 25.95
CA LYS A 469 -5.01 3.11 26.23
C LYS A 469 -4.14 4.20 26.86
N LYS A 470 -3.25 3.82 27.78
CA LYS A 470 -2.36 4.75 28.48
C LYS A 470 -1.55 5.62 27.50
N ALA A 471 -1.08 5.06 26.39
CA ALA A 471 -0.32 5.82 25.40
C ALA A 471 -1.17 6.92 24.75
N PHE A 472 -2.47 6.66 24.55
CA PHE A 472 -3.38 7.67 24.03
C PHE A 472 -3.70 8.74 25.09
N ASP A 473 -3.94 8.34 26.34
CA ASP A 473 -4.12 9.29 27.46
C ASP A 473 -2.90 10.22 27.63
N ASP A 474 -1.69 9.68 27.55
CA ASP A 474 -0.45 10.46 27.66
C ASP A 474 -0.29 11.40 26.46
N PHE A 475 -0.67 10.95 25.26
CA PHE A 475 -0.70 11.79 24.07
C PHE A 475 -1.68 12.96 24.19
N LEU A 476 -2.91 12.73 24.69
CA LEU A 476 -3.90 13.80 24.88
C LEU A 476 -3.37 14.90 25.80
N LYS A 477 -2.68 14.52 26.89
CA LYS A 477 -2.03 15.48 27.81
C LYS A 477 -0.95 16.32 27.11
N GLU A 478 -0.10 15.69 26.30
CA GLU A 478 0.93 16.42 25.54
C GLU A 478 0.29 17.31 24.47
N TYR A 479 -0.77 16.85 23.80
CA TYR A 479 -1.53 17.62 22.82
C TYR A 479 -2.18 18.88 23.43
N GLU A 480 -2.81 18.76 24.60
CA GLU A 480 -3.37 19.89 25.34
C GLU A 480 -2.28 20.87 25.77
N LEU A 481 -1.15 20.35 26.27
CA LEU A 481 0.00 21.14 26.66
C LEU A 481 0.55 21.96 25.48
N VAL A 482 0.79 21.33 24.33
CA VAL A 482 1.34 22.01 23.15
C VAL A 482 0.38 23.06 22.60
N ASN A 483 -0.93 22.77 22.58
CA ASN A 483 -1.94 23.78 22.20
C ASN A 483 -1.88 25.00 23.12
N LYS A 484 -1.81 24.77 24.44
CA LYS A 484 -1.68 25.84 25.44
C LYS A 484 -0.38 26.64 25.26
N GLU A 485 0.74 25.96 25.05
CA GLU A 485 2.05 26.60 24.81
C GLU A 485 2.05 27.47 23.54
N GLN A 486 1.36 27.03 22.49
CA GLN A 486 1.31 27.73 21.19
C GLN A 486 0.16 28.73 21.08
N GLY A 487 -0.73 28.81 22.08
CA GLY A 487 -1.94 29.63 22.02
C GLY A 487 -2.90 29.19 20.91
N THR A 488 -2.92 27.89 20.57
CA THR A 488 -3.77 27.32 19.52
C THR A 488 -4.81 26.37 20.10
N HIS A 489 -5.86 26.11 19.32
CA HIS A 489 -6.84 25.06 19.60
C HIS A 489 -7.02 24.18 18.35
N LYS A 490 -5.98 23.43 17.98
CA LYS A 490 -5.97 22.62 16.75
C LYS A 490 -6.85 21.39 16.90
N ASN A 491 -7.98 21.30 16.22
CA ASN A 491 -8.91 20.16 16.35
C ASN A 491 -8.23 18.80 16.19
N LEU A 492 -8.47 17.90 17.14
CA LEU A 492 -8.08 16.49 17.08
C LEU A 492 -9.13 15.69 16.31
N VAL A 493 -8.70 14.87 15.37
CA VAL A 493 -9.58 13.98 14.59
C VAL A 493 -9.10 12.54 14.76
N PRO A 494 -9.65 11.78 15.74
CA PRO A 494 -9.30 10.39 15.93
C PRO A 494 -10.05 9.47 14.97
N TYR A 495 -9.34 8.46 14.48
CA TYR A 495 -9.92 7.35 13.73
C TYR A 495 -10.09 6.15 14.67
N PHE A 496 -11.35 5.79 14.92
CA PHE A 496 -11.75 4.60 15.66
C PHE A 496 -12.33 3.53 14.74
N VAL A 497 -12.08 2.27 15.08
CA VAL A 497 -12.51 1.10 14.33
C VAL A 497 -13.51 0.29 15.16
N ALA A 498 -14.71 0.13 14.62
CA ALA A 498 -15.73 -0.76 15.15
C ALA A 498 -15.60 -2.16 14.53
N ALA A 499 -16.11 -3.16 15.24
CA ALA A 499 -16.23 -4.54 14.78
C ALA A 499 -14.93 -5.21 14.31
N HIS A 500 -13.78 -4.80 14.86
CA HIS A 500 -12.54 -5.55 14.72
C HIS A 500 -12.62 -6.87 15.52
N PRO A 501 -11.99 -7.98 15.08
CA PRO A 501 -11.91 -9.21 15.88
C PRO A 501 -11.39 -8.98 17.30
N GLY A 502 -12.23 -9.29 18.28
CA GLY A 502 -12.01 -9.05 19.70
C GLY A 502 -12.87 -7.92 20.28
N THR A 503 -13.57 -7.16 19.44
CA THR A 503 -14.43 -6.04 19.86
C THR A 503 -15.85 -6.54 20.18
N THR A 504 -16.28 -6.34 21.43
CA THR A 504 -17.66 -6.60 21.88
C THR A 504 -18.48 -5.31 21.93
N MET A 505 -19.81 -5.43 22.11
CA MET A 505 -20.67 -4.25 22.36
C MET A 505 -20.20 -3.45 23.58
N ARG A 506 -19.80 -4.14 24.65
CA ARG A 506 -19.27 -3.52 25.87
C ARG A 506 -18.01 -2.71 25.61
N ASP A 507 -17.11 -3.20 24.75
CA ASP A 507 -15.90 -2.45 24.37
C ASP A 507 -16.25 -1.13 23.68
N MET A 508 -17.28 -1.12 22.84
CA MET A 508 -17.78 0.07 22.15
C MET A 508 -18.49 1.04 23.09
N GLU A 509 -19.27 0.55 24.06
CA GLU A 509 -19.90 1.38 25.10
C GLU A 509 -18.85 2.08 25.97
N ILE A 510 -17.79 1.37 26.36
CA ILE A 510 -16.66 1.95 27.11
C ILE A 510 -15.95 3.00 26.25
N LEU A 511 -15.77 2.74 24.95
CA LEU A 511 -15.17 3.71 24.04
C LEU A 511 -16.03 4.97 23.88
N LYS A 512 -17.36 4.83 23.76
CA LYS A 512 -18.28 5.97 23.71
C LYS A 512 -18.19 6.82 24.96
N LYS A 513 -18.31 6.18 26.14
CA LYS A 513 -18.17 6.86 27.43
C LYS A 513 -16.82 7.58 27.55
N TYR A 514 -15.74 6.95 27.11
CA TYR A 514 -14.42 7.57 27.12
C TYR A 514 -14.35 8.81 26.20
N CYS A 515 -14.98 8.77 25.03
CA CYS A 515 -15.03 9.94 24.14
C CYS A 515 -15.82 11.09 24.78
N ASP A 516 -16.96 10.78 25.41
CA ASP A 516 -17.80 11.76 26.12
C ASP A 516 -17.04 12.41 27.29
N GLU A 517 -16.37 11.61 28.13
CA GLU A 517 -15.58 12.11 29.26
C GLU A 517 -14.37 12.97 28.85
N LYS A 518 -13.96 12.88 27.59
CA LYS A 518 -12.79 13.58 27.04
C LYS A 518 -13.16 14.67 26.04
N ASP A 519 -14.45 14.94 25.85
CA ASP A 519 -14.97 15.86 24.83
C ASP A 519 -14.39 15.58 23.43
N ILE A 520 -14.18 14.29 23.12
CA ILE A 520 -13.66 13.85 21.83
C ILE A 520 -14.82 13.65 20.87
N PHE A 521 -14.92 14.55 19.90
CA PHE A 521 -15.93 14.45 18.85
C PHE A 521 -15.53 13.42 17.78
N VAL A 522 -16.41 12.44 17.52
CA VAL A 522 -16.18 11.34 16.57
C VAL A 522 -17.17 11.42 15.42
N ASN A 523 -16.73 11.91 14.27
CA ASN A 523 -17.60 12.08 13.09
C ASN A 523 -17.56 10.87 12.17
N LEU A 524 -16.53 10.04 12.30
CA LEU A 524 -16.28 8.91 11.42
C LEU A 524 -15.82 7.72 12.24
N THR A 525 -16.63 6.67 12.25
CA THR A 525 -16.25 5.36 12.76
C THR A 525 -16.14 4.40 11.58
N GLN A 526 -14.96 3.79 11.43
CA GLN A 526 -14.73 2.81 10.38
C GLN A 526 -15.10 1.41 10.87
N VAL A 527 -15.91 0.69 10.11
CA VAL A 527 -16.13 -0.74 10.37
C VAL A 527 -14.96 -1.53 9.80
N PHE A 528 -14.42 -2.46 10.59
CA PHE A 528 -13.35 -3.35 10.14
C PHE A 528 -13.74 -4.09 8.85
N THR A 529 -12.85 -4.04 7.87
CA THR A 529 -12.99 -4.77 6.60
C THR A 529 -11.96 -5.90 6.56
N PRO A 530 -12.39 -7.17 6.49
CA PRO A 530 -11.48 -8.30 6.32
C PRO A 530 -10.72 -8.21 4.98
N THR A 531 -9.54 -7.61 5.02
CA THR A 531 -8.66 -7.41 3.87
C THR A 531 -7.72 -8.60 3.71
N PRO A 532 -7.62 -9.23 2.52
CA PRO A 532 -6.78 -10.40 2.29
C PRO A 532 -5.33 -10.24 2.78
N GLY A 533 -4.71 -11.35 3.16
CA GLY A 533 -3.31 -11.37 3.61
C GLY A 533 -3.05 -10.75 4.98
N THR A 534 -4.06 -10.24 5.70
CA THR A 534 -3.88 -9.64 7.04
C THR A 534 -4.14 -10.61 8.18
N ALA A 535 -3.41 -10.47 9.29
CA ALA A 535 -3.60 -11.28 10.48
C ALA A 535 -4.98 -11.09 11.12
N SER A 536 -5.54 -9.87 11.09
CA SER A 536 -6.92 -9.63 11.55
C SER A 536 -7.96 -10.32 10.66
N THR A 537 -7.69 -10.53 9.38
CA THR A 537 -8.59 -11.28 8.51
C THR A 537 -8.55 -12.77 8.82
N ALA A 538 -7.38 -13.31 9.17
CA ALA A 538 -7.29 -14.67 9.68
C ALA A 538 -8.01 -14.84 11.02
N MET A 539 -7.92 -13.87 11.94
CA MET A 539 -8.74 -13.82 13.16
C MET A 539 -10.23 -13.81 12.82
N TYR A 540 -10.64 -12.94 11.88
CA TYR A 540 -12.02 -12.85 11.45
C TYR A 540 -12.53 -14.17 10.88
N TYR A 541 -11.76 -14.86 10.05
CA TYR A 541 -12.19 -16.14 9.49
C TYR A 541 -12.25 -17.24 10.56
N THR A 542 -11.17 -17.41 11.33
CA THR A 542 -10.97 -18.60 12.19
C THR A 542 -11.46 -18.46 13.63
N GLY A 543 -11.66 -17.24 14.13
CA GLY A 543 -11.92 -16.99 15.56
C GLY A 543 -10.70 -17.21 16.46
N GLU A 544 -9.48 -17.21 15.91
CA GLU A 544 -8.23 -17.40 16.65
C GLU A 544 -7.14 -16.48 16.12
N ASN A 545 -6.35 -15.91 17.02
CA ASN A 545 -5.21 -15.06 16.67
C ASN A 545 -4.05 -15.91 16.13
N PRO A 546 -3.61 -15.74 14.87
CA PRO A 546 -2.54 -16.57 14.29
C PRO A 546 -1.18 -16.36 14.98
N LEU A 547 -0.97 -15.23 15.65
CA LEU A 547 0.28 -14.88 16.32
C LEU A 547 0.33 -15.35 17.78
N THR A 548 -0.80 -15.37 18.49
CA THR A 548 -0.85 -15.75 19.91
C THR A 548 -1.53 -17.10 20.18
N ARG A 549 -2.31 -17.63 19.22
CA ARG A 549 -3.19 -18.81 19.36
C ARG A 549 -4.35 -18.63 20.34
N GLU A 550 -4.55 -17.42 20.85
CA GLU A 550 -5.68 -17.09 21.71
C GLU A 550 -6.98 -17.09 20.89
N LYS A 551 -8.08 -17.60 21.48
CA LYS A 551 -9.41 -17.49 20.88
C LYS A 551 -9.88 -16.03 20.89
N VAL A 552 -10.52 -15.61 19.81
CA VAL A 552 -10.94 -14.22 19.58
C VAL A 552 -12.41 -14.20 19.22
N TYR A 553 -13.18 -13.39 19.93
CA TYR A 553 -14.57 -13.10 19.57
C TYR A 553 -14.63 -12.37 18.22
N VAL A 554 -15.55 -12.75 17.32
CA VAL A 554 -15.65 -12.14 15.99
C VAL A 554 -17.06 -11.59 15.76
N PRO A 555 -17.21 -10.26 15.61
CA PRO A 555 -18.47 -9.66 15.20
C PRO A 555 -18.71 -9.94 13.70
N ARG A 556 -19.59 -10.90 13.39
CA ARG A 556 -19.81 -11.38 12.01
C ARG A 556 -21.06 -10.80 11.36
N THR A 557 -22.13 -10.63 12.12
CA THR A 557 -23.44 -10.30 11.55
C THR A 557 -23.50 -8.83 11.13
N PHE A 558 -24.24 -8.54 10.06
CA PHE A 558 -24.48 -7.16 9.63
C PHE A 558 -25.05 -6.31 10.77
N ARG A 559 -26.03 -6.86 11.49
CA ARG A 559 -26.69 -6.18 12.61
C ARG A 559 -25.69 -5.77 13.69
N GLU A 560 -24.89 -6.72 14.18
CA GLU A 560 -23.92 -6.44 15.23
C GLU A 560 -22.86 -5.41 14.80
N LYS A 561 -22.33 -5.53 13.58
CA LYS A 561 -21.36 -4.54 13.06
C LYS A 561 -21.96 -3.14 12.98
N LYS A 562 -23.23 -3.05 12.54
CA LYS A 562 -23.97 -1.79 12.47
C LYS A 562 -24.24 -1.23 13.86
N ASP A 563 -24.68 -2.06 14.80
CA ASP A 563 -24.98 -1.66 16.18
C ASP A 563 -23.71 -1.14 16.87
N GLN A 564 -22.56 -1.84 16.72
CA GLN A 564 -21.26 -1.36 17.21
C GLN A 564 -20.88 0.01 16.61
N LYS A 565 -21.02 0.18 15.29
CA LYS A 565 -20.74 1.46 14.61
C LYS A 565 -21.62 2.59 15.17
N ASN A 566 -22.91 2.31 15.36
CA ASN A 566 -23.90 3.31 15.78
C ASN A 566 -23.68 3.80 17.21
N ILE A 567 -23.09 3.00 18.10
CA ILE A 567 -22.77 3.43 19.48
C ILE A 567 -21.95 4.74 19.49
N LEU A 568 -21.00 4.90 18.57
CA LEU A 568 -20.16 6.11 18.49
C LEU A 568 -20.83 7.27 17.77
N LEU A 569 -21.79 7.00 16.89
CA LEU A 569 -22.46 8.01 16.07
C LEU A 569 -23.80 8.50 16.67
N ALA A 570 -24.23 7.92 17.80
CA ALA A 570 -25.53 8.20 18.42
C ALA A 570 -25.75 9.66 18.88
N HIS A 571 -24.77 10.55 18.72
CA HIS A 571 -24.98 12.00 18.85
C HIS A 571 -25.92 12.56 17.77
N GLU A 572 -26.11 11.86 16.64
CA GLU A 572 -26.89 12.37 15.50
C GLU A 572 -28.42 12.18 15.62
N ALA A 573 -28.92 11.47 16.65
CA ALA A 573 -30.37 11.24 16.75
C ALA A 573 -31.16 12.38 17.41
N GLU A 574 -30.49 13.29 18.12
CA GLU A 574 -31.15 14.43 18.78
C GLU A 574 -30.98 15.76 18.01
N ASP A 575 -29.94 15.91 17.20
CA ASP A 575 -29.65 17.19 16.50
C ASP A 575 -29.97 17.20 14.98
N LEU A 576 -30.35 16.08 14.37
CA LEU A 576 -30.78 16.04 12.95
C LEU A 576 -32.28 16.36 12.74
N ALA A 577 -32.98 16.77 13.79
CA ALA A 577 -34.35 17.29 13.67
C ALA A 577 -34.41 18.73 13.17
N ASP A 578 -33.30 19.49 13.20
CA ASP A 578 -33.33 20.94 12.98
C ASP A 578 -32.54 21.48 11.76
N ASP A 579 -31.78 20.67 11.01
CA ASP A 579 -31.01 21.17 9.84
C ASP A 579 -31.13 20.27 8.59
N ALA A 580 -32.37 19.96 8.20
CA ALA A 580 -32.70 19.59 6.83
C ALA A 580 -33.02 20.86 6.02
N GLY A 581 -31.98 21.48 5.43
CA GLY A 581 -32.06 22.62 4.53
C GLY A 581 -30.98 22.59 3.45
#